data_AF-L1K1A4-F1
#
_entry.id   AF-L1K1A4-F1
#
_cell.length_a   1.000
_cell.length_b   1.000
_cell.length_c   1.000
_cell.angle_alpha   90.00
_cell.angle_beta   90.00
_cell.angle_gamma   90.00
#
_symmetry.space_group_name_H-M   'P 1'
#
loop_
_entity.id
_entity.type
_entity.pdbx_description
1 polymer ?
#
loop_
_entity_poly.entity_id
_entity_poly.type
_entity_poly.pdbx_seq_one_letter_code
_entity_poly.pdbx_strand_id
1 'polypeptide(L)'
;LCCIIRDEARYLEEWIEYSRMIGVNHFFLYDHGSKDDTREILARYVEEGIVTVHNWSFPGYPQREAHTHCTHRYGHLTSWLGLMDVDEFLVPVRSDSIDWLLSYFEHDLVVLRFSAMMFGTSGHEEMPQGLVVENYI
;
A
#
# COMPACT_ATOMS: atom_id res chain seq x y z
N LEU A 1 1.99 4.48 -3.81
CA LEU A 1 1.32 3.17 -3.90
C LEU A 1 -0.16 3.35 -4.19
N CYS A 2 -0.76 2.39 -4.88
CA CYS A 2 -2.17 2.40 -5.22
C CYS A 2 -2.83 1.10 -4.77
N CYS A 3 -3.84 1.22 -3.91
CA CYS A 3 -4.42 0.10 -3.19
C CYS A 3 -5.95 0.27 -3.13
N ILE A 4 -6.67 -0.85 -3.16
CA ILE A 4 -8.08 -0.89 -2.75
C ILE A 4 -8.13 -1.39 -1.31
N ILE A 5 -8.95 -0.75 -0.47
CA ILE A 5 -9.04 -1.07 0.96
C ILE A 5 -10.48 -1.33 1.36
N ARG A 6 -10.67 -2.20 2.36
CA ARG A 6 -11.94 -2.40 3.05
C ARG A 6 -11.71 -3.00 4.43
N ASP A 7 -12.08 -2.26 5.47
CA ASP A 7 -12.07 -2.72 6.86
C ASP A 7 -10.66 -3.15 7.35
N GLU A 8 -9.64 -2.34 7.05
CA GLU A 8 -8.23 -2.64 7.32
C GLU A 8 -7.61 -1.73 8.41
N ALA A 9 -8.44 -1.03 9.19
CA ALA A 9 -8.00 -0.02 10.15
C ALA A 9 -6.90 -0.53 11.10
N ARG A 10 -6.96 -1.80 11.51
CA ARG A 10 -6.06 -2.40 12.49
C ARG A 10 -4.57 -2.23 12.16
N TYR A 11 -4.19 -2.34 10.88
CA TYR A 11 -2.79 -2.32 10.44
C TYR A 11 -2.49 -1.21 9.42
N LEU A 12 -3.50 -0.44 9.01
CA LEU A 12 -3.36 0.59 7.99
C LEU A 12 -2.36 1.69 8.38
N GLU A 13 -2.38 2.14 9.64
CA GLU A 13 -1.44 3.16 10.12
C GLU A 13 0.01 2.67 10.03
N GLU A 14 0.27 1.46 10.54
CA GLU A 14 1.60 0.82 10.47
C GLU A 14 2.04 0.65 9.02
N TRP A 15 1.17 0.16 8.15
CA TRP A 15 1.49 -0.07 6.74
C TRP A 15 1.86 1.23 6.02
N ILE A 16 1.16 2.33 6.29
CA ILE A 16 1.48 3.66 5.75
C ILE A 16 2.86 4.09 6.24
N GLU A 17 3.12 4.06 7.55
CA GLU A 17 4.42 4.52 8.09
C GLU A 17 5.58 3.65 7.62
N TYR A 18 5.42 2.32 7.64
CA TYR A 18 6.42 1.39 7.13
C TYR A 18 6.75 1.69 5.66
N SER A 19 5.71 1.82 4.82
CA SER A 19 5.88 2.12 3.40
C SER A 19 6.61 3.45 3.18
N ARG A 20 6.33 4.46 4.02
CA ARG A 20 7.05 5.75 3.97
C ARG A 20 8.51 5.61 4.36
N MET A 21 8.81 4.83 5.41
CA MET A 21 10.18 4.58 5.86
C MET A 21 11.05 3.97 4.76
N ILE A 22 10.48 3.11 3.92
CA ILE A 22 11.20 2.48 2.80
C ILE A 22 11.22 3.30 1.50
N GLY A 23 10.64 4.51 1.49
CA GLY A 23 10.73 5.45 0.36
C GLY A 23 9.41 5.77 -0.36
N VAL A 24 8.26 5.25 0.05
CA VAL A 24 6.97 5.60 -0.58
C VAL A 24 6.55 7.01 -0.19
N ASN A 25 6.29 7.87 -1.19
CA ASN A 25 5.96 9.27 -0.93
C ASN A 25 4.45 9.57 -0.85
N HIS A 26 3.61 8.81 -1.57
CA HIS A 26 2.17 9.09 -1.67
C HIS A 26 1.34 7.81 -1.81
N PHE A 27 0.11 7.84 -1.30
CA PHE A 27 -0.83 6.72 -1.34
C PHE A 27 -2.15 7.13 -2.01
N PHE A 28 -2.56 6.37 -3.02
CA PHE A 28 -3.86 6.48 -3.66
C PHE A 28 -4.74 5.32 -3.17
N LEU A 29 -5.57 5.57 -2.18
CA LEU A 29 -6.38 4.55 -1.52
C LEU A 29 -7.81 4.59 -2.03
N TYR A 30 -8.32 3.45 -2.46
CA TYR A 30 -9.68 3.27 -2.94
C TYR A 30 -10.49 2.58 -1.84
N ASP A 31 -11.15 3.35 -0.99
CA ASP A 31 -11.98 2.84 0.11
C ASP A 31 -13.27 2.26 -0.46
N HIS A 32 -13.38 0.94 -0.45
CA HIS A 32 -14.54 0.21 -0.94
C HIS A 32 -15.60 0.02 0.18
N GLY A 33 -15.90 1.08 0.91
CA GLY A 33 -16.99 1.08 1.89
C GLY A 33 -16.62 0.44 3.22
N SER A 34 -15.45 0.80 3.74
CA SER A 34 -15.02 0.47 5.10
C SER A 34 -16.02 1.00 6.12
N LYS A 35 -16.17 0.26 7.22
CA LYS A 35 -17.10 0.48 8.33
C LYS A 35 -16.41 0.50 9.69
N ASP A 36 -15.13 0.18 9.73
CA ASP A 36 -14.26 0.33 10.88
C ASP A 36 -13.65 1.74 10.93
N ASP A 37 -12.63 1.93 11.78
CA ASP A 37 -11.98 3.21 12.05
C ASP A 37 -11.03 3.67 10.91
N THR A 38 -11.15 3.09 9.70
CA THR A 38 -10.29 3.39 8.55
C THR A 38 -10.28 4.89 8.24
N ARG A 39 -11.43 5.57 8.31
CA ARG A 39 -11.53 7.00 7.96
C ARG A 39 -10.85 7.89 8.98
N GLU A 40 -11.01 7.54 10.25
CA GLU A 40 -10.41 8.21 11.40
C GLU A 40 -8.88 8.13 11.32
N ILE A 41 -8.33 6.96 10.99
CA ILE A 41 -6.90 6.75 10.77
C ILE A 41 -6.40 7.58 9.59
N LEU A 42 -7.12 7.56 8.46
CA LEU A 42 -6.70 8.26 7.24
C LEU A 42 -6.81 9.78 7.34
N ALA A 43 -7.60 10.32 8.27
CA ALA A 43 -7.88 11.76 8.35
C ALA A 43 -6.60 12.61 8.41
N ARG A 44 -5.65 12.26 9.28
CA ARG A 44 -4.37 12.99 9.41
C ARG A 44 -3.54 12.94 8.13
N TYR A 45 -3.51 11.80 7.48
CA TYR A 45 -2.70 11.59 6.28
C TYR A 45 -3.25 12.31 5.07
N VAL A 46 -4.58 12.47 5.01
CA VAL A 46 -5.25 13.27 3.99
C VAL A 46 -4.98 14.76 4.23
N GLU A 47 -5.04 15.23 5.48
CA GLU A 47 -4.71 16.62 5.83
C GLU A 47 -3.26 16.97 5.50
N GLU A 48 -2.32 16.07 5.78
CA GLU A 48 -0.90 16.21 5.44
C GLU A 48 -0.59 16.06 3.94
N GLY A 49 -1.58 15.66 3.13
CA GLY A 49 -1.42 15.45 1.69
C GLY A 49 -0.62 14.20 1.32
N ILE A 50 -0.43 13.27 2.26
CA ILE A 50 0.27 11.99 2.06
C ILE A 50 -0.64 10.95 1.41
N VAL A 51 -1.94 11.01 1.71
CA VAL A 51 -2.95 10.09 1.20
C VAL A 51 -3.99 10.84 0.38
N THR A 52 -4.35 10.28 -0.77
CA THR A 52 -5.57 10.62 -1.50
C THR A 52 -6.54 9.46 -1.41
N VAL A 53 -7.73 9.70 -0.85
CA VAL A 53 -8.78 8.69 -0.72
C VAL A 53 -9.84 8.87 -1.80
N HIS A 54 -10.19 7.77 -2.46
CA HIS A 54 -11.34 7.65 -3.35
C HIS A 54 -12.41 6.80 -2.68
N ASN A 55 -13.60 7.34 -2.49
CA ASN A 55 -14.76 6.52 -2.15
C ASN A 55 -15.12 5.66 -3.37
N TRP A 56 -14.97 4.35 -3.25
CA TRP A 56 -14.96 3.43 -4.38
C TRP A 56 -16.08 2.40 -4.29
N SER A 57 -17.28 2.77 -4.71
CA SER A 57 -18.42 1.86 -4.81
C SER A 57 -18.62 1.41 -6.26
N PHE A 58 -17.90 0.36 -6.68
CA PHE A 58 -17.94 -0.13 -8.06
C PHE A 58 -18.51 -1.56 -8.15
N PRO A 59 -19.54 -1.82 -8.99
CA PRO A 59 -20.05 -3.18 -9.21
C PRO A 59 -19.08 -4.03 -10.04
N GLY A 60 -19.10 -5.36 -9.86
CA GLY A 60 -18.28 -6.28 -10.65
C GLY A 60 -16.87 -6.47 -10.07
N TYR A 61 -15.85 -5.92 -10.73
CA TYR A 61 -14.43 -6.14 -10.40
C TYR A 61 -13.78 -4.87 -9.80
N PRO A 62 -14.12 -4.48 -8.56
CA PRO A 62 -13.76 -3.19 -7.99
C PRO A 62 -12.25 -2.94 -7.94
N GLN A 63 -11.44 -3.96 -7.62
CA GLN A 63 -9.97 -3.84 -7.56
C GLN A 63 -9.37 -3.55 -8.94
N ARG A 64 -9.79 -4.29 -9.97
CA ARG A 64 -9.33 -4.06 -11.35
C ARG A 64 -9.67 -2.65 -11.82
N GLU A 65 -10.89 -2.18 -11.53
CA GLU A 65 -11.33 -0.85 -11.92
C GLU A 65 -10.60 0.23 -11.12
N ALA A 66 -10.32 0.01 -9.83
CA ALA A 66 -9.49 0.91 -9.02
C ALA A 66 -8.09 1.03 -9.60
N HIS A 67 -7.41 -0.09 -9.88
CA HIS A 67 -6.08 -0.09 -10.48
C HIS A 67 -6.06 0.57 -11.86
N THR A 68 -7.09 0.34 -12.68
CA THR A 68 -7.23 0.97 -13.99
C THR A 68 -7.37 2.49 -13.85
N HIS A 69 -8.32 2.95 -13.04
CA HIS A 69 -8.53 4.37 -12.77
C HIS A 69 -7.26 5.03 -12.23
N CYS A 70 -6.60 4.38 -11.28
CA CYS A 70 -5.38 4.87 -10.67
C CYS A 70 -4.23 5.02 -11.66
N THR A 71 -3.99 3.99 -12.48
CA THR A 71 -2.94 4.00 -13.50
C THR A 71 -3.17 5.12 -14.51
N HIS A 72 -4.39 5.28 -15.01
CA HIS A 72 -4.71 6.34 -15.96
C HIS A 72 -4.63 7.74 -15.35
N ARG A 73 -5.11 7.91 -14.11
CA ARG A 73 -5.21 9.21 -13.45
C ARG A 73 -3.87 9.70 -12.90
N TYR A 74 -3.08 8.81 -12.32
CA TYR A 74 -1.89 9.18 -11.56
C TYR A 74 -0.58 8.70 -12.17
N GLY A 75 -0.60 7.72 -13.08
CA GLY A 75 0.63 7.16 -13.64
C GLY A 75 1.54 8.20 -14.30
N HIS A 76 0.97 9.22 -14.94
CA HIS A 76 1.73 10.32 -15.57
C HIS A 76 2.20 11.41 -14.59
N LEU A 77 1.74 11.36 -13.33
CA LEU A 77 2.10 12.30 -12.26
C LEU A 77 3.16 11.71 -11.31
N THR A 78 3.55 10.45 -11.52
CA THR A 78 4.46 9.71 -10.65
C THR A 78 5.64 9.16 -11.45
N SER A 79 6.85 9.19 -10.88
CA SER A 79 8.00 8.49 -11.48
C SER A 79 7.83 6.97 -11.43
N TRP A 80 7.24 6.47 -10.35
CA TRP A 80 6.92 5.06 -10.15
C TRP A 80 5.52 4.91 -9.53
N LEU A 81 4.72 4.01 -10.08
CA LEU A 81 3.41 3.65 -9.55
C LEU A 81 3.38 2.16 -9.18
N GLY A 82 3.29 1.87 -7.88
CA GLY A 82 3.09 0.50 -7.38
C GLY A 82 1.61 0.18 -7.21
N LEU A 83 1.20 -1.01 -7.64
CA LEU A 83 -0.12 -1.60 -7.41
C LEU A 83 0.06 -2.80 -6.47
N MET A 84 -0.56 -2.77 -5.29
CA MET A 84 -0.44 -3.82 -4.27
C MET A 84 -1.59 -3.75 -3.27
N ASP A 85 -1.71 -4.76 -2.42
CA ASP A 85 -2.68 -4.80 -1.33
C ASP A 85 -2.06 -4.28 -0.01
N VAL A 86 -2.88 -3.85 0.96
CA VAL A 86 -2.41 -3.21 2.22
C VAL A 86 -1.91 -4.21 3.25
N ASP A 87 -2.21 -5.50 3.07
CA ASP A 87 -1.64 -6.60 3.85
C ASP A 87 -0.29 -7.09 3.30
N GLU A 88 0.20 -6.52 2.20
CA GLU A 88 1.50 -6.82 1.60
C GLU A 88 2.56 -5.79 2.01
N PHE A 89 3.75 -6.27 2.37
CA PHE A 89 4.89 -5.43 2.75
C PHE A 89 6.04 -5.60 1.77
N LEU A 90 6.54 -4.49 1.21
CA LEU A 90 7.77 -4.50 0.42
C LEU A 90 8.97 -4.53 1.36
N VAL A 91 9.62 -5.68 1.50
CA VAL A 91 10.75 -5.87 2.42
C VAL A 91 12.08 -5.68 1.69
N PRO A 92 12.82 -4.59 1.96
CA PRO A 92 14.12 -4.38 1.33
C PRO A 92 15.17 -5.35 1.91
N VAL A 93 15.85 -6.10 1.05
CA VAL A 93 16.83 -7.15 1.46
C VAL A 93 18.29 -6.73 1.32
N ARG A 94 18.58 -5.60 0.65
CA ARG A 94 19.94 -5.13 0.35
C ARG A 94 20.23 -3.68 0.74
N SER A 95 19.20 -2.85 0.82
CA SER A 95 19.26 -1.41 1.09
C SER A 95 17.97 -1.04 1.81
N ASP A 96 17.99 -0.07 2.71
CA ASP A 96 16.82 0.29 3.52
C ASP A 96 15.75 1.08 2.73
N SER A 97 16.06 1.54 1.52
CA SER A 97 15.13 2.27 0.65
C SER A 97 14.94 1.61 -0.70
N ILE A 98 13.70 1.62 -1.19
CA ILE A 98 13.33 1.19 -2.53
C ILE A 98 13.90 2.11 -3.62
N ASP A 99 14.19 3.37 -3.31
CA ASP A 99 14.79 4.32 -4.25
C ASP A 99 16.11 3.80 -4.81
N TRP A 100 16.89 3.09 -3.99
CA TRP A 100 18.12 2.44 -4.44
C TRP A 100 17.83 1.46 -5.59
N LEU A 101 16.81 0.62 -5.47
CA LEU A 101 16.41 -0.33 -6.51
C LEU A 101 15.89 0.41 -7.75
N LEU A 102 15.02 1.41 -7.55
CA LEU A 102 14.37 2.13 -8.63
C LEU A 102 15.34 2.98 -9.46
N SER A 103 16.41 3.49 -8.85
CA SER A 103 17.46 4.28 -9.51
C SER A 103 18.15 3.54 -10.66
N TYR A 104 18.17 2.21 -10.64
CA TYR A 104 18.75 1.39 -11.72
C TYR A 104 17.92 1.40 -13.01
N PHE A 105 16.67 1.85 -12.96
CA PHE A 105 15.70 1.69 -14.03
C PHE A 105 15.06 3.00 -14.51
N GLU A 106 15.56 4.17 -14.05
CA GLU A 106 14.98 5.49 -14.33
C GLU A 106 14.89 5.88 -15.82
N HIS A 107 15.52 5.14 -16.73
CA HIS A 107 15.62 5.50 -18.14
C HIS A 107 14.86 4.58 -19.10
N ASP A 108 14.26 3.49 -18.61
CA ASP A 108 13.52 2.52 -19.42
C ASP A 108 12.09 2.34 -18.89
N LEU A 109 11.13 2.09 -19.78
CA LEU A 109 9.79 1.62 -19.36
C LEU A 109 9.92 0.20 -18.82
N VAL A 110 10.11 0.07 -17.51
CA VAL A 110 10.29 -1.19 -16.81
C VAL A 110 9.10 -1.47 -15.91
N VAL A 111 8.51 -2.67 -16.06
CA VAL A 111 7.59 -3.21 -15.06
C VAL A 111 8.39 -4.10 -14.13
N LEU A 112 8.49 -3.70 -12.86
CA LEU A 112 9.07 -4.53 -11.81
C LEU A 112 7.95 -5.39 -11.19
N ARG A 113 8.18 -6.70 -11.16
CA ARG A 113 7.28 -7.64 -10.47
C ARG A 113 8.02 -8.28 -9.31
N PHE A 114 7.45 -8.14 -8.12
CA PHE A 114 7.95 -8.78 -6.92
C PHE A 114 7.27 -10.13 -6.74
N SER A 115 8.03 -11.14 -6.34
CA SER A 115 7.47 -12.43 -5.93
C SER A 115 7.07 -12.33 -4.46
N ALA A 116 5.79 -12.56 -4.16
CA ALA A 116 5.30 -12.58 -2.79
C ALA A 116 5.91 -13.75 -2.01
N MET A 117 6.32 -13.48 -0.77
CA MET A 117 6.70 -14.49 0.21
C MET A 117 5.64 -14.51 1.30
N MET A 118 5.02 -15.68 1.53
CA MET A 118 4.02 -15.84 2.56
C MET A 118 4.70 -16.27 3.87
N PHE A 119 4.60 -15.43 4.91
CA PHE A 119 5.16 -15.71 6.23
C PHE A 119 4.25 -16.60 7.10
N GLY A 120 3.00 -16.83 6.67
CA GLY A 120 2.05 -17.66 7.41
C GLY A 120 1.64 -17.02 8.73
N THR A 121 1.35 -17.83 9.75
CA THR A 121 0.88 -17.32 11.05
C THR A 121 2.01 -17.06 12.05
N SER A 122 3.27 -17.33 11.70
CA SER A 122 4.41 -17.31 12.64
C SER A 122 4.18 -18.13 13.93
N GLY A 123 3.33 -19.17 13.86
CA GLY A 123 2.98 -20.01 15.01
C GLY A 123 1.91 -19.42 15.94
N HIS A 124 1.33 -18.27 15.60
CA HIS A 124 0.22 -17.68 16.34
C HIS A 124 -1.11 -18.36 16.00
N GLU A 125 -1.89 -18.71 17.03
CA GLU A 125 -3.26 -19.22 16.89
C GLU A 125 -4.30 -18.08 16.82
N GLU A 126 -4.01 -16.98 17.51
CA GLU A 126 -4.78 -15.74 17.49
C GLU A 126 -3.89 -14.59 17.02
N MET A 127 -4.48 -13.55 16.43
CA MET A 127 -3.71 -12.40 15.95
C MET A 127 -3.13 -11.63 17.14
N PRO A 128 -1.78 -11.61 17.32
CA PRO A 128 -1.13 -11.02 18.48
C PRO A 128 -1.34 -9.50 18.53
N GLN A 129 -1.09 -8.94 19.72
CA GLN A 129 -1.01 -7.49 19.89
C GLN A 129 0.35 -6.97 19.38
N GLY A 130 0.40 -5.70 18.97
CA GLY A 130 1.62 -5.08 18.45
C GLY A 130 1.63 -4.97 16.94
N LEU A 131 2.82 -4.70 16.39
CA LEU A 131 3.04 -4.41 14.97
C LEU A 131 3.02 -5.70 14.14
N VAL A 132 2.44 -5.64 12.95
CA VAL A 132 2.42 -6.73 11.96
C VAL A 132 3.85 -7.13 11.60
N VAL A 133 4.72 -6.16 11.32
CA VAL A 133 6.11 -6.44 10.94
C VAL A 133 6.84 -7.16 12.08
N GLU A 134 6.68 -6.73 13.34
CA GLU A 134 7.36 -7.39 14.48
C GLU A 134 6.85 -8.80 14.76
N ASN A 135 5.57 -9.07 14.47
CA ASN A 135 4.94 -10.36 14.75
C ASN A 135 5.13 -11.38 13.61
N TYR A 136 5.28 -10.93 12.36
CA TYR A 136 5.21 -11.80 11.19
C TYR A 136 6.41 -11.76 10.25
N ILE A 137 7.30 -10.77 10.34
CA ILE A 137 8.45 -10.58 9.41
C ILE A 137 9.77 -10.72 10.18
#